data_AF-A0A925E3E2-F1
#
_entry.id   AF-A0A925E3E2-F1
#
_cell.length_a   1.000
_cell.length_b   1.000
_cell.length_c   1.000
_cell.angle_alpha   90.00
_cell.angle_beta   90.00
_cell.angle_gamma   90.00
#
_symmetry.space_group_name_H-M   'P 1'
#
loop_
_entity.id
_entity.type
_entity.pdbx_description
1 polymer ?
#
loop_
_entity_poly.entity_id
_entity_poly.type
_entity_poly.pdbx_seq_one_letter_code
_entity_poly.pdbx_strand_id
1 'polypeptide(L)' 'MATRSYHLKMPEEAYEKLLEMAKSERRVLADVIRLALEEYAKSRGYEINFEVERGRPRLQTPDQGDAE' A
#
# COMPACT_ATOMS: atom_id res chain seq x y z
N MET A 1 19.87 -2.47 0.27
CA MET A 1 19.19 -3.32 -0.73
C MET A 1 18.19 -2.45 -1.49
N ALA A 2 17.98 -2.68 -2.79
CA ALA A 2 17.19 -1.78 -3.64
C ALA A 2 15.69 -2.09 -3.50
N THR A 3 14.93 -1.17 -2.93
CA THR A 3 13.47 -1.21 -2.83
C THR A 3 12.89 -1.15 -4.25
N ARG A 4 12.16 -2.20 -4.68
CA ARG A 4 11.50 -2.22 -6.00
C ARG A 4 10.10 -1.62 -5.88
N SER A 5 9.88 -0.47 -6.51
CA SER A 5 8.56 0.15 -6.61
C SER A 5 7.84 -0.32 -7.87
N TYR A 6 6.61 -0.81 -7.71
CA TYR A 6 5.76 -1.23 -8.82
C TYR A 6 4.56 -0.28 -8.95
N HIS A 7 4.30 0.18 -10.17
CA HIS A 7 3.14 1.01 -10.48
C HIS A 7 2.07 0.16 -11.16
N LEU A 8 0.96 -0.09 -10.47
CA LEU A 8 -0.19 -0.78 -11.05
C LEU A 8 -1.18 0.23 -11.62
N LYS A 9 -1.51 0.09 -12.91
CA LYS A 9 -2.64 0.79 -13.51
C LYS A 9 -3.90 -0.05 -13.29
N MET A 10 -4.94 0.58 -12.76
CA MET A 10 -6.24 -0.04 -12.55
C MET A 10 -7.36 0.98 -12.80
N PRO A 11 -8.59 0.55 -13.11
CA PRO A 11 -9.75 1.42 -13.17
C PRO A 11 -9.97 2.14 -11.83
N GLU A 12 -10.43 3.39 -11.89
CA GLU A 12 -10.66 4.23 -10.71
C GLU A 12 -11.63 3.59 -9.71
N GLU A 13 -12.76 3.07 -10.19
CA GLU A 13 -13.75 2.39 -9.36
C GLU A 13 -13.16 1.19 -8.59
N ALA A 14 -12.29 0.40 -9.24
CA ALA A 14 -11.62 -0.73 -8.60
C ALA A 14 -10.62 -0.26 -7.52
N TYR A 15 -9.90 0.83 -7.79
CA TYR A 15 -8.99 1.44 -6.83
C TYR A 15 -9.73 1.92 -5.57
N GLU A 16 -10.85 2.63 -5.74
CA GLU A 16 -11.65 3.14 -4.63
C GLU A 16 -12.19 2.00 -3.77
N LYS A 17 -12.72 0.93 -4.37
CA LYS A 17 -13.20 -0.24 -3.65
C LYS A 17 -12.11 -0.93 -2.84
N LEU A 18 -10.92 -1.10 -3.42
CA LEU A 18 -9.77 -1.66 -2.71
C LEU A 18 -9.31 -0.76 -1.55
N LEU A 19 -9.35 0.56 -1.74
CA LEU A 19 -9.01 1.53 -0.70
C LEU A 19 -10.02 1.50 0.46
N GLU A 20 -11.32 1.35 0.18
CA GLU A 20 -12.37 1.18 1.19
C GLU A 20 -12.16 -0.09 2.02
N MET A 21 -11.85 -1.22 1.38
CA MET A 21 -11.56 -2.49 2.06
C MET A 21 -10.29 -2.38 2.93
N ALA A 22 -9.23 -1.75 2.42
CA ALA A 22 -8.02 -1.54 3.21
C ALA A 22 -8.31 -0.70 4.48
N LYS A 23 -9.15 0.34 4.36
CA LYS A 23 -9.57 1.17 5.49
C LYS A 23 -10.39 0.38 6.51
N SER A 24 -11.32 -0.47 6.08
CA SER A 24 -12.15 -1.27 6.99
C SER A 24 -11.31 -2.27 7.79
N GLU A 25 -10.25 -2.81 7.20
CA GLU A 25 -9.28 -3.68 7.87
C GLU A 25 -8.21 -2.93 8.69
N ARG A 26 -8.24 -1.58 8.72
CA ARG A 26 -7.19 -0.73 9.32
C ARG A 26 -5.79 -1.04 8.76
N ARG A 27 -5.71 -1.30 7.46
CA ARG A 27 -4.47 -1.64 6.73
C ARG A 27 -4.16 -0.61 5.66
N VAL A 28 -2.88 -0.58 5.24
CA VAL A 28 -2.45 0.19 4.07
C VAL A 28 -2.80 -0.62 2.81
N LEU A 29 -3.30 0.05 1.77
CA LEU A 29 -3.65 -0.61 0.49
C LEU A 29 -2.49 -1.45 -0.08
N ALA A 30 -1.26 -0.97 0.04
CA ALA A 30 -0.07 -1.72 -0.39
C ALA A 30 0.09 -3.07 0.33
N ASP A 31 -0.27 -3.14 1.62
CA ASP A 31 -0.23 -4.40 2.37
C ASP A 31 -1.32 -5.36 1.91
N VAL A 32 -2.53 -4.85 1.62
CA VAL A 32 -3.63 -5.66 1.10
C VAL A 32 -3.27 -6.26 -0.26
N ILE A 33 -2.72 -5.44 -1.17
CA ILE A 33 -2.26 -5.89 -2.49
C ILE A 33 -1.14 -6.91 -2.36
N ARG A 34 -0.18 -6.69 -1.45
CA ARG A 34 0.90 -7.66 -1.20
C ARG A 34 0.35 -9.02 -0.76
N LEU A 35 -0.57 -9.04 0.21
CA LEU A 35 -1.16 -10.28 0.70
C LEU A 35 -1.93 -11.02 -0.41
N ALA A 36 -2.72 -10.31 -1.19
CA ALA A 36 -3.44 -10.89 -2.32
C ALA A 36 -2.50 -11.49 -3.38
N LEU A 37 -1.39 -10.80 -3.68
CA LEU A 37 -0.36 -11.30 -4.60
C LEU A 37 0.38 -12.52 -4.04
N GLU A 38 0.67 -12.53 -2.74
CA GLU A 38 1.30 -13.68 -2.06
C GLU A 38 0.39 -14.91 -2.08
N GLU A 39 -0.90 -14.74 -1.79
CA GLU A 39 -1.87 -15.84 -1.87
C GLU A 39 -2.03 -16.36 -3.29
N TYR A 40 -2.14 -15.45 -4.27
CA TYR A 40 -2.17 -15.82 -5.69
C TYR A 40 -0.91 -16.60 -6.09
N ALA A 41 0.27 -16.13 -5.71
CA ALA A 41 1.54 -16.77 -6.04
C ALA A 41 1.65 -18.17 -5.43
N LYS A 42 1.32 -18.30 -4.14
CA LYS A 42 1.29 -19.60 -3.45
C LYS A 42 0.33 -20.57 -4.13
N SER A 43 -0.86 -20.12 -4.52
CA SER A 43 -1.84 -20.96 -5.22
C SER A 43 -1.34 -21.48 -6.59
N ARG A 44 -0.38 -20.78 -7.20
CA ARG A 44 0.22 -21.12 -8.48
C ARG A 44 1.56 -21.84 -8.36
N GLY A 45 2.08 -22.02 -7.14
CA GLY A 45 3.40 -22.60 -6.89
C GLY A 45 4.58 -21.66 -7.19
N TYR A 46 4.34 -20.35 -7.26
CA TYR A 46 5.41 -19.36 -7.42
C TYR A 46 5.96 -18.93 -6.05
N GLU A 47 7.28 -18.97 -5.88
CA GLU A 47 7.95 -18.34 -4.74
C GLU A 47 8.21 -16.86 -5.05
N ILE A 48 7.61 -15.96 -4.25
CA ILE A 48 7.87 -14.52 -4.39
C ILE A 48 8.34 -13.95 -3.06
N ASN A 49 9.51 -13.31 -3.09
CA ASN A 49 10.08 -12.57 -1.97
C ASN A 49 9.76 -11.08 -2.11
N PHE A 50 8.83 -10.57 -1.30
CA PHE A 50 8.49 -9.16 -1.27
C PHE A 50 9.15 -8.47 -0.08
N GLU A 51 10.18 -7.66 -0.34
CA GLU A 51 10.77 -6.77 0.65
C GLU A 51 10.10 -5.40 0.53
N VAL A 52 9.32 -4.98 1.54
CA VAL A 52 8.61 -3.69 1.54
C VAL A 52 9.09 -2.84 2.70
N GLU A 53 9.79 -1.76 2.39
CA GLU A 53 9.99 -0.68 3.37
C GLU A 53 8.68 0.10 3.51
N ARG A 54 8.06 0.00 4.69
CA ARG A 54 6.93 0.86 5.06
C ARG A 54 7.47 2.28 5.19
N GLY A 55 7.15 3.12 4.20
CA GLY A 55 7.41 4.56 4.26
C GLY A 55 6.90 5.12 5.59
N ARG A 56 7.78 5.81 6.33
CA ARG A 56 7.45 6.42 7.61
C ARG A 56 6.24 7.34 7.46
N PRO A 57 5.36 7.44 8.48
CA PRO A 57 4.26 8.38 8.44
C PRO A 57 4.83 9.79 8.21
N ARG A 58 4.30 10.50 7.20
CA ARG A 58 4.55 11.94 7.07
C ARG A 58 4.06 12.58 8.37
N LEU A 59 4.99 13.03 9.21
CA LEU A 59 4.66 13.98 10.26
C LEU A 59 3.97 15.16 9.58
N GLN A 60 2.71 15.39 9.94
CA GLN A 60 2.06 16.67 9.69
C GLN A 60 2.94 17.72 10.35
N THR A 61 3.65 18.52 9.55
CA THR A 61 4.06 19.84 10.04
C THR A 61 2.75 20.57 10.35
N PRO A 62 2.49 20.96 11.60
CA PRO A 62 1.40 21.87 11.87
C PRO A 62 1.71 23.15 11.09
N ASP A 63 0.77 23.54 10.22
CA ASP A 63 0.71 24.89 9.66
C ASP A 63 0.52 25.82 10.84
N GLN A 64 1.63 26.39 11.33
CA GLN A 64 1.63 27.35 12.41
C GLN A 64 1.22 28.68 11.79
N GLY A 65 -0.10 28.86 11.66
CA GLY A 65 -0.71 30.16 11.59
C GLY A 65 -0.45 30.95 12.89
N ASP A 66 -0.35 32.26 12.71
CA ASP A 66 -0.31 33.35 13.70
C ASP A 66 1.04 33.66 14.38
N ALA A 67 1.71 34.73 13.91
CA ALA A 67 1.57 36.08 14.48
C ALA A 67 2.76 36.98 14.13
N GLU A 68 2.51 38.09 13.42
CA GLU A 68 2.93 39.48 13.78
C GLU A 68 2.32 40.50 12.80
#